data_AF-A0A382YL82-F1
#
_entry.id   AF-A0A382YL82-F1
#
_cell.length_a   1.000
_cell.length_b   1.000
_cell.length_c   1.000
_cell.angle_alpha   90.00
_cell.angle_beta   90.00
_cell.angle_gamma   90.00
#
_symmetry.space_group_name_H-M   'P 1'
#
loop_
_entity.id
_entity.type
_entity.pdbx_description
1 polymer ?
#
loop_
_entity_poly.entity_id
_entity_poly.type
_entity_poly.pdbx_seq_one_letter_code
_entity_poly.pdbx_strand_id
1 'polypeptide(L)'
;MSYQVLARKWRPKDFSQVLGQEHVVKALSNALDGNKVHQAYLLSGTRGVGKTTIGRILTKSLNCEKGLTSKPCNKCSACEAINEGSFMDFQEVDAASRRGVEETQQLLETVMHMPSSSRYKVYLIDEVHMLSKHSFNALLKT
;
A
#
# COMPACT_ATOMS: atom_id res chain seq x y z
N MET A 1 -21.66 7.79 18.04
CA MET A 1 -20.40 7.02 17.88
C MET A 1 -20.71 5.78 17.06
N SER A 2 -20.20 5.67 15.83
CA SER A 2 -20.39 4.45 15.05
C SER A 2 -19.54 3.34 15.65
N TYR A 3 -20.14 2.17 15.85
CA TYR A 3 -19.43 0.99 16.30
C TYR A 3 -18.38 0.61 15.24
N GLN A 4 -17.11 0.55 15.65
CA GLN A 4 -16.00 0.14 14.77
C GLN A 4 -15.45 -1.19 15.24
N VAL A 5 -15.36 -2.16 14.33
CA VAL A 5 -14.79 -3.48 14.59
C VAL A 5 -13.34 -3.34 15.09
N LEU A 6 -12.98 -4.12 16.12
CA LEU A 6 -11.66 -4.06 16.76
C LEU A 6 -10.50 -4.19 15.76
N ALA A 7 -10.64 -5.07 14.77
CA ALA A 7 -9.63 -5.27 13.73
C ALA A 7 -9.32 -4.00 12.92
N ARG A 8 -10.30 -3.09 12.77
CA ARG A 8 -10.10 -1.78 12.11
C ARG A 8 -9.60 -0.72 13.10
N LYS A 9 -10.11 -0.74 14.33
CA LYS A 9 -9.72 0.19 15.41
C LYS A 9 -8.24 0.05 15.79
N TRP A 10 -7.75 -1.18 15.87
CA TRP A 10 -6.40 -1.53 16.31
C TRP A 10 -5.45 -1.87 15.16
N ARG A 11 -5.82 -1.53 13.91
CA ARG A 11 -4.93 -1.76 12.77
C ARG A 11 -3.63 -0.96 12.96
N PRO A 12 -2.45 -1.61 12.97
CA PRO A 12 -1.17 -0.94 13.14
C PRO A 12 -0.99 0.27 12.21
N LYS A 13 -0.54 1.38 12.77
CA LYS A 13 -0.30 2.64 12.04
C LYS A 13 1.18 2.87 11.72
N ASP A 14 2.08 2.14 12.33
CA ASP A 14 3.51 2.21 12.03
C ASP A 14 4.13 0.81 12.17
N PHE A 15 5.38 0.68 11.72
CA PHE A 15 6.09 -0.59 11.77
C PHE A 15 6.36 -1.08 13.20
N SER A 16 6.41 -0.20 14.20
CA SER A 16 6.65 -0.58 15.60
C SER A 16 5.43 -1.23 16.26
N GLN A 17 4.23 -0.97 15.72
CA GLN A 17 2.97 -1.58 16.16
C GLN A 17 2.67 -2.91 15.49
N VAL A 18 3.45 -3.31 14.47
CA VAL A 18 3.28 -4.61 13.81
C VAL A 18 3.81 -5.69 14.74
N LEU A 19 2.93 -6.63 15.12
CA LEU A 19 3.30 -7.75 15.96
C LEU A 19 3.89 -8.87 15.12
N GLY A 20 5.09 -9.32 15.48
CA GLY A 20 5.86 -10.29 14.70
C GLY A 20 6.37 -9.73 13.38
N GLN A 21 6.79 -10.61 12.46
CA GLN A 21 7.35 -10.22 11.16
C GLN A 21 8.60 -9.32 11.24
N GLU A 22 9.39 -9.45 12.30
CA GLU A 22 10.57 -8.61 12.58
C GLU A 22 11.53 -8.54 11.39
N HIS A 23 11.74 -9.65 10.69
CA HIS A 23 12.60 -9.71 9.51
C HIS A 23 12.06 -8.85 8.35
N VAL A 24 10.75 -8.89 8.07
CA VAL A 24 10.11 -8.09 7.03
C VAL A 24 10.15 -6.61 7.41
N VAL A 25 9.78 -6.28 8.64
CA VAL A 25 9.77 -4.91 9.16
C VAL A 25 11.16 -4.31 9.12
N LYS A 26 12.19 -5.07 9.52
CA LYS A 26 13.59 -4.63 9.47
C LYS A 26 14.06 -4.41 8.04
N ALA A 27 13.74 -5.31 7.11
CA ALA A 27 14.11 -5.16 5.70
C ALA A 27 13.47 -3.91 5.08
N LEU A 28 12.18 -3.69 5.29
CA LEU A 28 11.47 -2.51 4.79
C LEU A 28 11.98 -1.21 5.44
N SER A 29 12.19 -1.22 6.76
CA SER A 29 12.74 -0.06 7.48
C SER A 29 14.12 0.33 6.94
N ASN A 30 15.01 -0.65 6.75
CA ASN A 30 16.33 -0.42 6.21
C ASN A 30 16.29 0.08 4.75
N ALA A 31 15.38 -0.43 3.93
CA ALA A 31 15.22 0.02 2.56
C ALA A 31 14.75 1.48 2.49
N LEU A 32 13.81 1.87 3.37
CA LEU A 32 13.35 3.25 3.49
C LEU A 32 14.47 4.16 4.00
N ASP A 33 15.07 3.85 5.14
CA ASP A 33 16.07 4.72 5.76
C ASP A 33 17.36 4.81 4.92
N GLY A 34 17.65 3.79 4.11
CA GLY A 34 18.74 3.78 3.13
C GLY A 34 18.39 4.35 1.75
N ASN A 35 17.17 4.85 1.55
CA ASN A 35 16.66 5.36 0.26
C ASN A 35 16.81 4.35 -0.91
N LYS A 36 16.63 3.05 -0.61
CA LYS A 36 16.69 1.92 -1.56
C LYS A 36 15.29 1.33 -1.77
N VAL A 37 14.36 2.18 -2.18
CA VAL A 37 12.97 1.77 -2.43
C VAL A 37 12.86 1.11 -3.80
N HIS A 38 12.21 -0.05 -3.85
CA HIS A 38 11.91 -0.76 -5.10
C HIS A 38 10.55 -0.34 -5.67
N GLN A 39 10.38 -0.48 -6.98
CA GLN A 39 9.11 -0.16 -7.65
C GLN A 39 7.98 -1.11 -7.26
N ALA A 40 8.30 -2.38 -6.96
CA ALA A 40 7.31 -3.42 -6.67
C ALA A 40 7.68 -4.22 -5.43
N TYR A 41 6.67 -4.52 -4.61
CA TYR A 41 6.76 -5.37 -3.42
C TYR A 41 5.67 -6.44 -3.46
N LEU A 42 6.06 -7.71 -3.36
CA LEU A 42 5.13 -8.83 -3.22
C LEU A 42 5.09 -9.29 -1.76
N LEU A 43 3.97 -9.03 -1.09
CA LEU A 43 3.72 -9.52 0.26
C LEU A 43 2.90 -10.81 0.18
N SER A 44 3.49 -11.94 0.58
CA SER A 44 2.85 -13.25 0.58
C SER A 44 2.59 -13.76 2.00
N GLY A 45 1.63 -14.67 2.13
CA GLY A 45 1.24 -15.25 3.42
C GLY A 45 -0.28 -15.47 3.53
N THR A 46 -0.71 -16.14 4.59
CA THR A 46 -2.12 -16.46 4.83
C THR A 46 -2.97 -15.21 5.08
N ARG A 47 -4.30 -15.34 5.02
CA ARG A 47 -5.21 -14.23 5.33
C ARG A 47 -5.05 -13.79 6.79
N GLY A 48 -5.04 -12.48 7.03
CA GLY A 48 -5.01 -11.93 8.40
C GLY A 48 -3.61 -11.69 9.00
N VAL A 49 -2.52 -12.09 8.33
CA VAL A 49 -1.13 -11.89 8.85
C VAL A 49 -0.60 -10.45 8.72
N GLY A 50 -1.41 -9.52 8.22
CA GLY A 50 -1.05 -8.11 8.13
C GLY A 50 -0.48 -7.62 6.80
N LYS A 51 -0.57 -8.40 5.71
CA LYS A 51 -0.08 -8.02 4.35
C LYS A 51 -0.54 -6.62 3.93
N THR A 52 -1.85 -6.40 3.86
CA THR A 52 -2.46 -5.13 3.48
C THR A 52 -2.11 -4.01 4.46
N THR A 53 -1.92 -4.33 5.75
CA THR A 53 -1.51 -3.35 6.77
C THR A 53 -0.07 -2.88 6.55
N ILE A 54 0.85 -3.81 6.31
CA ILE A 54 2.25 -3.50 5.99
C ILE A 54 2.32 -2.65 4.72
N GLY A 55 1.56 -3.00 3.68
CA GLY A 55 1.46 -2.20 2.47
C GLY A 55 1.02 -0.75 2.74
N ARG A 56 -0.03 -0.54 3.54
CA ARG A 56 -0.46 0.82 3.94
C ARG A 56 0.59 1.57 4.75
N ILE A 57 1.30 0.91 5.67
CA ILE A 57 2.37 1.56 6.45
C ILE A 57 3.52 1.97 5.53
N LEU A 58 3.87 1.12 4.56
CA LEU A 58 4.86 1.43 3.54
C LEU A 58 4.43 2.64 2.70
N THR A 59 3.19 2.70 2.22
CA THR A 59 2.66 3.87 1.50
C THR A 59 2.81 5.16 2.32
N LYS A 60 2.48 5.12 3.61
CA LYS A 60 2.66 6.29 4.49
C LYS A 60 4.12 6.68 4.64
N SER A 61 5.01 5.70 4.74
CA SER A 61 6.45 5.90 4.88
C SER A 61 7.06 6.56 3.64
N LEU A 62 6.52 6.25 2.45
CA LEU A 62 6.93 6.84 1.17
C LEU A 62 6.44 8.27 0.97
N ASN A 63 5.21 8.56 1.42
CA ASN A 63 4.51 9.82 1.16
C ASN A 63 4.38 10.74 2.38
N CYS A 64 5.08 10.45 3.48
CA CYS A 64 5.06 11.33 4.64
C CYS A 64 5.70 12.69 4.30
N GLU A 65 5.06 13.78 4.73
CA GLU A 65 5.57 15.13 4.51
C GLU A 65 6.90 15.39 5.23
N LYS A 66 7.17 14.65 6.32
CA LYS A 66 8.48 14.70 7.01
C LYS A 66 9.62 14.10 6.20
N GLY A 67 9.32 13.47 5.05
CA GLY A 67 10.28 12.80 4.20
C GLY A 67 10.08 11.29 4.17
N LEU A 68 10.95 10.64 3.41
CA LEU A 68 10.99 9.19 3.27
C LEU A 68 11.62 8.59 4.53
N THR A 69 10.83 7.85 5.30
CA THR A 69 11.26 7.33 6.61
C THR A 69 10.53 6.06 7.00
N SER A 70 11.20 5.15 7.72
CA SER A 70 10.57 4.01 8.38
C SER A 70 9.57 4.39 9.49
N LYS A 71 9.54 5.65 9.93
CA LYS A 71 8.69 6.13 11.03
C LYS A 71 7.73 7.23 10.56
N PRO A 72 6.64 6.87 9.86
CA PRO A 72 5.67 7.86 9.39
C PRO A 72 5.05 8.62 10.58
N CYS A 73 4.84 9.92 10.43
CA CYS A 73 4.46 10.77 11.56
C CYS A 73 3.02 10.55 12.05
N ASN A 74 2.15 9.95 11.23
CA ASN A 74 0.74 9.70 11.52
C ASN A 74 -0.10 10.95 11.86
N LYS A 75 0.38 12.16 11.53
CA LYS A 75 -0.27 13.45 11.83
C LYS A 75 -0.27 14.45 10.66
N CYS A 76 0.44 14.16 9.58
CA CYS A 76 0.42 15.01 8.39
C CYS A 76 -0.74 14.63 7.49
N SER A 77 -1.14 15.53 6.58
CA SER A 77 -2.32 15.35 5.74
C SER A 77 -2.26 14.04 4.93
N ALA A 78 -1.09 13.72 4.37
CA ALA A 78 -0.87 12.47 3.65
C ALA A 78 -1.05 11.23 4.54
N CYS A 79 -0.50 11.22 5.76
CA CYS A 79 -0.63 10.07 6.65
C CYS A 79 -2.07 9.85 7.13
N GLU A 80 -2.80 10.93 7.42
CA GLU A 80 -4.19 10.89 7.84
C GLU A 80 -5.08 10.39 6.69
N ALA A 81 -4.94 10.97 5.50
CA ALA A 81 -5.68 10.55 4.31
C ALA A 81 -5.43 9.07 3.94
N ILE A 82 -4.20 8.56 4.08
CA ILE A 82 -3.91 7.13 3.82
C ILE A 82 -4.57 6.22 4.88
N ASN A 83 -4.63 6.65 6.15
CA ASN A 83 -5.31 5.89 7.19
C ASN A 83 -6.82 5.81 6.93
N GLU A 84 -7.40 6.89 6.42
CA GLU A 84 -8.82 7.00 6.08
C GLU A 84 -9.17 6.33 4.74
N GLY A 85 -8.20 6.16 3.86
CA GLY A 85 -8.39 5.61 2.51
C GLY A 85 -8.85 6.66 1.49
N SER A 86 -8.58 7.94 1.75
CA SER A 86 -8.98 9.09 0.93
C SER A 86 -7.80 9.74 0.20
N PHE A 87 -6.60 9.15 0.25
CA PHE A 87 -5.41 9.71 -0.37
C PHE A 87 -5.38 9.46 -1.89
N MET A 88 -5.40 10.53 -2.68
CA MET A 88 -5.56 10.49 -4.14
C MET A 88 -4.49 9.64 -4.87
N ASP A 89 -3.24 9.78 -4.45
CA ASP A 89 -2.11 9.06 -5.03
C ASP A 89 -1.91 7.65 -4.41
N PHE A 90 -2.88 7.14 -3.66
CA PHE A 90 -2.91 5.78 -3.12
C PHE A 90 -4.20 5.07 -3.53
N GLN A 91 -4.08 3.99 -4.29
CA GLN A 91 -5.22 3.18 -4.70
C GLN A 91 -5.10 1.77 -4.16
N GLU A 92 -6.06 1.38 -3.33
CA GLU A 92 -6.21 0.01 -2.85
C GLU A 92 -7.24 -0.71 -3.72
N VAL A 93 -6.81 -1.79 -4.38
CA VAL A 93 -7.60 -2.55 -5.33
C VAL A 93 -7.67 -3.99 -4.84
N ASP A 94 -8.87 -4.47 -4.61
CA ASP A 94 -9.11 -5.89 -4.37
C ASP A 94 -9.34 -6.60 -5.71
N ALA A 95 -8.38 -7.41 -6.14
CA ALA A 95 -8.47 -8.14 -7.39
C ALA A 95 -9.56 -9.22 -7.37
N ALA A 96 -9.99 -9.68 -6.19
CA ALA A 96 -11.05 -10.68 -6.10
C ALA A 96 -12.44 -10.10 -6.45
N SER A 97 -12.65 -8.80 -6.17
CA SER A 97 -13.89 -8.07 -6.48
C SER A 97 -13.87 -7.41 -7.86
N ARG A 98 -12.72 -6.97 -8.37
CA ARG A 98 -12.56 -6.42 -9.73
C ARG A 98 -12.10 -7.46 -10.74
N ARG A 99 -12.99 -8.39 -11.09
CA ARG A 99 -12.70 -9.48 -12.05
C ARG A 99 -12.80 -9.06 -13.53
N GLY A 100 -13.36 -7.89 -13.81
CA GLY A 100 -13.51 -7.36 -15.16
C GLY A 100 -12.15 -7.02 -15.78
N VAL A 101 -11.91 -7.51 -16.99
CA VAL A 101 -10.71 -7.18 -17.78
C VAL A 101 -10.65 -5.66 -18.03
N GLU A 102 -11.80 -5.03 -18.29
CA GLU A 102 -11.91 -3.59 -18.54
C GLU A 102 -11.53 -2.74 -17.32
N GLU A 103 -12.03 -3.06 -16.12
CA GLU A 103 -11.73 -2.30 -14.89
C GLU A 103 -10.23 -2.34 -14.54
N THR A 104 -9.60 -3.50 -14.75
CA THR A 104 -8.16 -3.65 -14.53
C THR A 104 -7.34 -2.94 -15.60
N GLN A 105 -7.79 -2.90 -16.86
CA GLN A 105 -7.16 -2.08 -17.90
C GLN A 105 -7.24 -0.58 -17.59
N GLN A 106 -8.42 -0.08 -17.22
CA GLN A 106 -8.60 1.32 -16.84
C GLN A 106 -7.69 1.70 -15.67
N LEU A 107 -7.53 0.82 -14.67
CA LEU A 107 -6.59 1.02 -13.58
C LEU A 107 -5.16 1.18 -14.10
N LEU A 108 -4.72 0.29 -15.00
CA LEU A 108 -3.36 0.29 -15.55
C LEU A 108 -3.08 1.52 -16.42
N GLU A 109 -4.08 2.03 -17.13
CA GLU A 109 -3.94 3.31 -17.84
C GLU A 109 -3.63 4.46 -16.88
N THR A 110 -4.25 4.47 -15.69
CA THR A 110 -3.94 5.50 -14.69
C THR A 110 -2.52 5.40 -14.13
N VAL A 111 -1.87 4.24 -14.20
CA VAL A 111 -0.50 4.04 -13.68
C VAL A 111 0.51 4.91 -14.45
N MET A 112 0.27 5.14 -15.74
CA MET A 112 1.16 5.94 -16.59
C MET A 112 1.17 7.44 -16.26
N HIS A 113 0.25 7.91 -15.43
CA HIS A 113 0.16 9.31 -15.03
C HIS A 113 0.96 9.60 -13.75
N MET A 114 1.69 10.73 -13.76
CA MET A 114 2.44 11.22 -12.61
C MET A 114 1.55 11.43 -11.37
N PRO A 115 2.11 11.31 -10.15
CA PRO A 115 1.39 11.65 -8.93
C PRO A 115 0.97 13.12 -8.95
N SER A 116 -0.18 13.42 -8.34
CA SER A 116 -0.77 14.76 -8.36
C SER A 116 -0.04 15.74 -7.44
N SER A 117 0.26 15.31 -6.21
CA SER A 117 0.92 16.17 -5.21
C SER A 117 1.82 15.40 -4.24
N SER A 118 1.92 14.08 -4.41
CA SER A 118 2.74 13.21 -3.57
C SER A 118 4.08 12.85 -4.21
N ARG A 119 4.96 12.25 -3.41
CA ARG A 119 6.28 11.78 -3.86
C ARG A 119 6.17 10.49 -4.66
N TYR A 120 5.22 9.62 -4.31
CA TYR A 120 4.98 8.33 -4.94
C TYR A 120 3.48 8.09 -5.16
N LYS A 121 3.13 7.66 -6.38
CA LYS A 121 1.82 7.07 -6.65
C LYS A 121 1.87 5.57 -6.37
N VAL A 122 1.07 5.10 -5.41
CA VAL A 122 1.15 3.72 -4.90
C VAL A 122 -0.14 2.97 -5.19
N TYR A 123 0.00 1.82 -5.84
CA TYR A 123 -1.08 0.86 -6.05
C TYR A 123 -0.87 -0.33 -5.12
N LEU A 124 -1.85 -0.61 -4.26
CA LEU A 124 -1.87 -1.82 -3.43
C LEU A 124 -2.93 -2.75 -4.00
N ILE A 125 -2.47 -3.84 -4.61
CA ILE A 125 -3.35 -4.86 -5.20
C ILE A 125 -3.45 -6.02 -4.22
N ASP A 126 -4.59 -6.15 -3.54
CA ASP A 126 -4.87 -7.29 -2.67
C ASP A 126 -5.37 -8.48 -3.50
N GLU A 127 -5.03 -9.68 -3.05
CA GLU A 127 -5.30 -10.95 -3.74
C GLU A 127 -4.93 -10.93 -5.24
N VAL A 128 -3.77 -10.35 -5.58
CA VAL A 128 -3.26 -10.18 -6.96
C VAL A 128 -3.29 -11.45 -7.83
N HIS A 129 -3.25 -12.63 -7.21
CA HIS A 129 -3.34 -13.92 -7.90
C HIS A 129 -4.72 -14.16 -8.55
N MET A 130 -5.74 -13.37 -8.20
CA MET A 130 -7.07 -13.40 -8.78
C MET A 130 -7.19 -12.58 -10.07
N LEU A 131 -6.15 -11.83 -10.45
CA LEU A 131 -6.13 -11.09 -11.72
C LEU A 131 -6.18 -12.03 -12.93
N SER A 132 -6.82 -11.56 -14.01
CA SER A 132 -6.79 -12.27 -15.27
C SER A 132 -5.36 -12.30 -15.85
N LYS A 133 -5.05 -13.31 -16.68
CA LYS A 133 -3.75 -13.38 -17.38
C LYS A 133 -3.45 -12.13 -18.21
N HIS A 134 -4.48 -11.55 -18.82
CA HIS A 134 -4.34 -10.34 -19.63
C HIS A 134 -3.94 -9.14 -18.78
N SER A 135 -4.63 -8.93 -17.65
CA SER A 135 -4.33 -7.86 -16.69
C SER A 135 -2.92 -8.01 -16.11
N PHE A 136 -2.49 -9.24 -15.80
CA PHE A 136 -1.15 -9.52 -15.29
C PHE A 136 -0.06 -9.20 -16.33
N ASN A 137 -0.28 -9.52 -17.61
CA ASN A 137 0.67 -9.19 -18.68
C ASN A 137 0.81 -7.68 -18.91
N ALA A 138 -0.25 -6.91 -18.66
CA ALA A 138 -0.20 -5.47 -18.78
C ALA A 138 0.64 -4.82 -17.65
N LEU A 139 0.65 -5.39 -16.44
CA LEU A 139 1.56 -4.98 -15.35
C LEU A 139 3.05 -5.20 -15.65
N LEU A 140 3.40 -6.10 -16.59
CA LEU A 140 4.79 -6.34 -16.97
C LEU A 140 5.34 -5.27 -17.93
N LYS A 141 4.47 -4.46 -18.53
CA LYS A 141 4.83 -3.43 -19.51
C LYS A 141 4.94 -2.02 -18.91
N THR A 142 4.50 -1.86 -17.67
CA THR A 142 4.57 -0.64 -16.86
C THR A 142 5.80 -0.63 -15.98
#